data_AF-A0A7D4BCD1-F1
#
_entry.id   AF-A0A7D4BCD1-F1
#
_cell.length_a   1.000
_cell.length_b   1.000
_cell.length_c   1.000
_cell.angle_alpha   90.00
_cell.angle_beta   90.00
_cell.angle_gamma   90.00
#
_symmetry.space_group_name_H-M   'P 1'
#
loop_
_entity.id
_entity.type
_entity.pdbx_description
1 polymer ?
#
loop_
_entity_poly.entity_id
_entity_poly.type
_entity_poly.pdbx_seq_one_letter_code
_entity_poly.pdbx_strand_id
1 'polypeptide(L)'
;MSSGGRGRRFESSLPDHFTCAGSSQSQAREEALTIPSVLFVCLGNICRSPLAEAAFRRAAETAGLAAEVDSAGTAAYHVGEPPDPRSIAEAARHGIDIRHYRGRQLSVEDFHRFTWIIGMDASNMANIALRNPGDGKARIAMLLDLVPGREGADLADPWYGGEDNFRDTWADVTAGAAALVRLLGEP
;
A
#
# COMPACT_ATOMS: atom_id res chain seq x y z
N MET A 1 62.05 0.24 57.53
CA MET A 1 63.05 1.04 56.79
C MET A 1 62.41 1.48 55.47
N SER A 2 62.61 2.76 55.15
CA SER A 2 61.91 3.59 54.14
C SER A 2 61.68 3.02 52.75
N SER A 3 60.53 3.37 52.16
CA SER A 3 60.39 4.24 50.96
C SER A 3 58.87 4.31 50.66
N GLY A 4 58.23 5.48 50.62
CA GLY A 4 58.30 6.51 49.57
C GLY A 4 57.27 6.16 48.48
N GLY A 5 56.33 6.98 48.03
CA GLY A 5 55.94 8.36 48.29
C GLY A 5 54.96 8.77 47.17
N ARG A 6 54.14 9.78 47.48
CA ARG A 6 53.47 10.74 46.58
C ARG A 6 52.51 10.21 45.49
N GLY A 7 51.24 10.55 45.69
CA GLY A 7 50.26 10.59 44.61
C GLY A 7 50.54 11.70 43.59
N ARG A 8 49.92 11.55 42.42
CA ARG A 8 49.47 12.61 41.51
C ARG A 8 48.29 12.04 40.71
N ARG A 9 47.18 12.79 40.71
CA ARG A 9 46.02 12.59 39.84
C ARG A 9 46.49 12.68 38.38
N PHE A 10 46.01 11.79 37.54
CA PHE A 10 46.00 11.96 36.09
C PHE A 10 44.55 12.23 35.66
N GLU A 11 44.34 13.44 35.15
CA GLU A 11 43.20 13.85 34.34
C GLU A 11 43.31 13.31 32.91
N SER A 12 42.16 13.33 32.22
CA SER A 12 41.96 13.12 30.78
C SER A 12 42.13 11.67 30.29
N SER A 13 41.24 11.08 29.50
CA SER A 13 40.34 11.64 28.49
C SER A 13 39.05 10.80 28.36
N LEU A 14 37.88 11.46 28.34
CA LEU A 14 36.67 10.90 27.71
C LEU A 14 36.74 11.22 26.21
N PRO A 15 36.52 10.28 25.28
CA PRO A 15 36.11 10.65 23.95
C PRO A 15 34.63 11.02 23.99
N ASP A 16 34.35 12.30 23.80
CA ASP A 16 33.08 12.76 23.29
C ASP A 16 32.87 12.27 21.85
N HIS A 17 31.59 12.24 21.46
CA HIS A 17 31.08 12.22 20.08
C HIS A 17 30.94 10.85 19.41
N PHE A 18 29.76 10.24 19.58
CA PHE A 18 28.97 9.80 18.44
C PHE A 18 27.51 10.20 18.66
N THR A 19 27.20 11.42 18.24
CA THR A 19 25.84 11.88 17.98
C THR A 19 25.35 11.17 16.73
N CYS A 20 24.32 10.32 16.84
CA CYS A 20 23.37 10.09 15.75
C CYS A 20 22.05 9.57 16.34
N ALA A 21 21.25 10.48 16.90
CA ALA A 21 19.86 10.24 17.28
C ALA A 21 18.94 11.25 16.57
N GLY A 22 19.27 11.59 15.31
CA GLY A 22 18.54 12.59 14.50
C GLY A 22 17.91 12.07 13.22
N SER A 23 18.10 10.78 12.87
CA SER A 23 17.67 10.21 11.58
C SER A 23 16.23 9.72 11.56
N SER A 24 15.67 9.23 12.67
CA SER A 24 14.33 8.62 12.65
C SER A 24 13.20 9.65 12.54
N GLN A 25 13.32 10.80 13.20
CA GLN A 25 12.29 11.85 13.11
C GLN A 25 12.34 12.65 11.81
N SER A 26 13.52 12.76 11.18
CA SER A 26 13.66 13.41 9.87
C SER A 26 13.12 12.51 8.76
N GLN A 27 13.45 11.21 8.77
CA GLN A 27 12.87 10.23 7.84
C GLN A 27 11.36 10.09 7.98
N ALA A 28 10.83 10.02 9.21
CA ALA A 28 9.38 9.95 9.43
C ALA A 28 8.64 11.22 8.97
N ARG A 29 9.22 12.41 9.17
CA ARG A 29 8.64 13.67 8.66
C ARG A 29 8.75 13.80 7.14
N GLU A 30 9.83 13.28 6.55
CA GLU A 30 10.03 13.28 5.10
C GLU A 30 9.10 12.27 4.41
N GLU A 31 8.88 11.08 4.99
CA GLU A 31 7.82 10.15 4.58
C GLU A 31 6.42 10.78 4.69
N ALA A 32 6.13 11.51 5.78
CA ALA A 32 4.86 12.23 5.96
C ALA A 32 4.66 13.43 5.01
N LEU A 33 5.73 13.92 4.37
CA LEU A 33 5.68 15.04 3.41
C LEU A 33 5.54 14.59 1.94
N THR A 34 5.66 13.28 1.67
CA THR A 34 5.51 12.75 0.31
C THR A 34 4.04 12.44 0.01
N ILE A 35 3.60 12.80 -1.20
CA ILE A 35 2.26 12.45 -1.69
C ILE A 35 2.16 10.92 -1.73
N PRO A 36 1.18 10.30 -1.04
CA PRO A 36 1.00 8.86 -1.07
C PRO A 36 0.82 8.36 -2.50
N SER A 37 1.49 7.26 -2.84
CA SER A 37 1.30 6.54 -4.09
C SER A 37 0.88 5.10 -3.78
N VAL A 38 -0.30 4.71 -4.25
CA VAL A 38 -0.96 3.43 -3.92
C VAL A 38 -1.22 2.62 -5.19
N LEU A 39 -0.79 1.35 -5.18
CA LEU A 39 -1.06 0.38 -6.23
C LEU A 39 -1.94 -0.75 -5.70
N PHE A 40 -3.12 -0.93 -6.29
CA PHE A 40 -4.02 -2.05 -5.96
C PHE A 40 -3.74 -3.26 -6.85
N VAL A 41 -3.58 -4.45 -6.27
CA VAL A 41 -3.14 -5.65 -6.99
C VAL A 41 -4.11 -6.80 -6.77
N CYS A 42 -4.67 -7.33 -7.85
CA CYS A 42 -5.41 -8.60 -7.85
C CYS A 42 -4.78 -9.61 -8.83
N LEU A 43 -5.45 -10.72 -9.14
CA LEU A 43 -4.92 -11.70 -10.10
C LEU A 43 -4.87 -11.13 -11.53
N GLY A 44 -6.02 -10.73 -12.09
CA GLY A 44 -6.17 -10.43 -13.52
C GLY A 44 -6.30 -8.94 -13.88
N ASN A 45 -6.39 -8.04 -12.90
CA ASN A 45 -6.58 -6.59 -13.09
C ASN A 45 -7.79 -6.15 -13.92
N ILE A 46 -8.88 -6.93 -13.88
CA ILE A 46 -10.13 -6.57 -14.56
C ILE A 46 -11.34 -6.48 -13.62
N CYS A 47 -11.33 -7.16 -12.47
CA CYS A 47 -12.45 -7.17 -11.53
C CYS A 47 -12.18 -6.30 -10.29
N ARG A 48 -11.39 -6.84 -9.35
CA ARG A 48 -11.22 -6.33 -7.98
C ARG A 48 -10.34 -5.09 -7.88
N SER A 49 -9.11 -5.15 -8.40
CA SER A 49 -8.19 -4.01 -8.30
C SER A 49 -8.64 -2.74 -9.05
N PRO A 50 -9.33 -2.81 -10.21
CA PRO A 50 -9.95 -1.63 -10.82
C PRO A 50 -11.05 -1.00 -9.95
N LEU A 51 -11.87 -1.82 -9.27
CA LEU A 51 -12.88 -1.33 -8.33
C LEU A 51 -12.24 -0.70 -7.08
N ALA A 52 -11.16 -1.30 -6.57
CA ALA A 52 -10.42 -0.75 -5.44
C ALA A 52 -9.77 0.60 -5.77
N GLU A 53 -9.16 0.73 -6.95
CA GLU A 53 -8.66 2.00 -7.45
C GLU A 53 -9.76 3.06 -7.53
N ALA A 54 -10.92 2.73 -8.11
CA ALA A 54 -12.05 3.63 -8.21
C ALA A 54 -12.58 4.08 -6.84
N ALA A 55 -12.77 3.13 -5.92
CA ALA A 55 -13.24 3.41 -4.56
C ALA A 55 -12.25 4.30 -3.79
N PHE A 56 -10.95 4.01 -3.89
CA PHE A 56 -9.92 4.79 -3.22
C PHE A 56 -9.79 6.20 -3.80
N ARG A 57 -9.78 6.38 -5.13
CA ARG A 57 -9.76 7.71 -5.74
C ARG A 57 -10.92 8.57 -5.22
N ARG A 58 -12.15 8.02 -5.22
CA ARG A 58 -13.32 8.74 -4.71
C ARG A 58 -13.20 9.08 -3.22
N ALA A 59 -12.73 8.14 -2.40
CA ALA A 59 -12.56 8.36 -0.97
C ALA A 59 -11.48 9.42 -0.68
N ALA A 60 -10.35 9.37 -1.39
CA ALA A 60 -9.26 10.33 -1.26
C ALA A 60 -9.70 11.74 -1.69
N GLU A 61 -10.40 11.86 -2.82
CA GLU A 61 -11.01 13.13 -3.27
C GLU A 61 -11.96 13.71 -2.21
N THR A 62 -12.82 12.87 -1.64
CA THR A 62 -13.79 13.29 -0.60
C THR A 62 -13.08 13.78 0.66
N ALA A 63 -11.94 13.18 1.00
CA ALA A 63 -11.13 13.56 2.16
C ALA A 63 -10.14 14.71 1.89
N GLY A 64 -10.03 15.19 0.64
CA GLY A 64 -9.02 16.18 0.25
C GLY A 64 -7.59 15.64 0.28
N LEU A 65 -7.40 14.31 0.22
CA LEU A 65 -6.10 13.67 0.21
C LEU A 65 -5.57 13.60 -1.23
N ALA A 66 -4.47 14.30 -1.50
CA ALA A 66 -3.74 14.12 -2.75
C ALA A 66 -3.03 12.77 -2.71
N ALA A 67 -3.26 11.91 -3.71
CA ALA A 67 -2.59 10.62 -3.84
C ALA A 67 -2.43 10.23 -5.32
N GLU A 68 -1.30 9.61 -5.65
CA GLU A 68 -1.15 8.86 -6.90
C GLU A 68 -1.76 7.47 -6.71
N VAL A 69 -2.54 7.01 -7.69
CA VAL A 69 -3.26 5.74 -7.60
C VAL A 69 -3.15 5.02 -8.94
N ASP A 70 -3.05 3.69 -8.90
CA ASP A 70 -3.10 2.81 -10.06
C ASP A 70 -3.54 1.40 -9.62
N SER A 71 -3.76 0.51 -10.59
CA SER A 71 -4.04 -0.91 -10.34
C SER A 71 -3.26 -1.83 -11.29
N ALA A 72 -2.98 -3.05 -10.81
CA ALA A 72 -2.26 -4.07 -11.57
C ALA A 72 -2.74 -5.49 -11.25
N GLY A 73 -2.23 -6.44 -12.03
CA GLY A 73 -2.49 -7.87 -11.93
C GLY A 73 -1.21 -8.64 -11.64
N THR A 74 -1.26 -9.68 -10.82
CA THR A 74 -0.10 -10.58 -10.64
C THR A 74 0.14 -11.44 -11.88
N ALA A 75 -0.92 -11.72 -12.66
CA ALA A 75 -0.86 -12.37 -13.95
C ALA A 75 -1.00 -11.36 -15.12
N ALA A 76 -0.58 -11.78 -16.31
CA ALA A 76 -0.63 -10.97 -17.54
C ALA A 76 -1.81 -11.33 -18.46
N TYR A 77 -2.83 -12.03 -17.96
CA TYR A 77 -3.91 -12.57 -18.81
C TYR A 77 -4.71 -11.51 -19.58
N HIS A 78 -4.86 -10.32 -18.99
CA HIS A 78 -5.75 -9.28 -19.50
C HIS A 78 -5.02 -7.95 -19.75
N VAL A 79 -3.72 -8.00 -20.07
CA VAL A 79 -2.94 -6.78 -20.33
C VAL A 79 -3.53 -6.04 -21.55
N GLY A 80 -3.85 -4.76 -21.37
CA GLY A 80 -4.47 -3.90 -22.38
C GLY A 80 -5.99 -4.05 -22.50
N GLU A 81 -6.62 -4.98 -21.77
CA GLU A 81 -8.07 -5.14 -21.78
C GLU A 81 -8.75 -4.11 -20.84
N PRO A 82 -9.98 -3.68 -21.12
CA PRO A 82 -10.76 -2.90 -20.16
C PRO A 82 -11.15 -3.76 -18.94
N PRO A 83 -11.59 -3.13 -17.82
CA PRO A 83 -12.17 -3.87 -16.71
C PRO A 83 -13.38 -4.71 -17.14
N ASP A 84 -13.71 -5.73 -16.35
CA ASP A 84 -14.86 -6.59 -16.58
C ASP A 84 -16.14 -5.72 -16.70
N PRO A 85 -17.02 -5.98 -17.68
CA PRO A 85 -18.26 -5.21 -17.84
C PRO A 85 -19.12 -5.10 -16.57
N ARG A 86 -19.08 -6.10 -15.69
CA ARG A 86 -19.78 -6.11 -14.39
C ARG A 86 -19.10 -5.17 -13.39
N SER A 87 -17.76 -5.11 -13.36
CA SER A 87 -17.04 -4.07 -12.60
C SER A 87 -17.32 -2.67 -13.14
N ILE A 88 -17.38 -2.49 -14.46
CA ILE A 88 -17.75 -1.22 -15.07
C ILE A 88 -19.16 -0.81 -14.65
N ALA A 89 -20.12 -1.74 -14.74
CA ALA A 89 -21.50 -1.50 -14.36
C ALA A 89 -21.63 -1.18 -12.85
N GLU A 90 -20.89 -1.89 -12.00
CA GLU A 90 -20.91 -1.63 -10.56
C GLU A 90 -20.30 -0.27 -10.23
N ALA A 91 -19.13 0.08 -10.75
CA ALA A 91 -18.55 1.42 -10.57
C ALA A 91 -19.49 2.54 -11.07
N ALA A 92 -20.18 2.31 -12.20
CA ALA A 92 -21.13 3.26 -12.75
C ALA A 92 -22.35 3.49 -11.84
N ARG A 93 -22.80 2.49 -11.07
CA ARG A 93 -23.85 2.65 -10.04
C ARG A 93 -23.46 3.66 -8.96
N HIS A 94 -22.16 3.84 -8.71
CA HIS A 94 -21.60 4.82 -7.78
C HIS A 94 -21.10 6.10 -8.47
N GLY A 95 -21.43 6.27 -9.75
CA GLY A 95 -21.11 7.46 -10.54
C GLY A 95 -19.63 7.56 -10.92
N ILE A 96 -18.93 6.43 -11.10
CA ILE A 96 -17.52 6.38 -11.49
C ILE A 96 -17.39 5.63 -12.82
N ASP A 97 -16.69 6.23 -13.78
CA ASP A 97 -16.42 5.61 -15.08
C ASP A 97 -15.01 5.03 -15.13
N ILE A 98 -14.91 3.70 -15.15
CA ILE A 98 -13.63 2.97 -15.23
C ILE A 98 -13.36 2.36 -16.62
N ARG A 99 -14.16 2.67 -17.66
CA ARG A 99 -14.02 2.08 -19.00
C ARG A 99 -12.67 2.36 -19.66
N HIS A 100 -12.01 3.43 -19.23
CA HIS A 100 -10.72 3.87 -19.74
C HIS A 100 -9.54 3.18 -19.05
N TYR A 101 -9.76 2.50 -17.91
CA TYR A 101 -8.71 1.72 -17.24
C TYR A 101 -8.26 0.56 -18.14
N ARG A 102 -7.01 0.14 -17.99
CA ARG A 102 -6.45 -0.94 -18.80
C ARG A 102 -5.69 -1.90 -17.90
N GLY A 103 -6.01 -3.18 -18.08
CA GLY A 103 -5.30 -4.26 -17.40
C GLY A 103 -3.80 -4.13 -17.65
N ARG A 104 -2.99 -4.30 -16.62
CA ARG A 104 -1.53 -4.38 -16.71
C ARG A 104 -0.99 -5.34 -15.67
N GLN A 105 0.23 -5.83 -15.90
CA GLN A 105 0.90 -6.70 -14.94
C GLN A 105 1.72 -5.88 -13.94
N LEU A 106 1.79 -6.36 -12.70
CA LEU A 106 2.69 -5.88 -11.66
C LEU A 106 4.15 -6.07 -12.11
N SER A 107 4.92 -5.00 -12.16
CA SER A 107 6.33 -5.03 -12.51
C SER A 107 7.23 -4.80 -11.28
N VAL A 108 8.55 -5.01 -11.45
CA VAL A 108 9.53 -4.76 -10.37
C VAL A 108 9.62 -3.26 -10.06
N GLU A 109 9.50 -2.42 -11.09
CA GLU A 109 9.55 -0.96 -10.99
C GLU A 109 8.40 -0.41 -10.11
N ASP A 110 7.26 -1.09 -10.06
CA ASP A 110 6.13 -0.71 -9.19
C ASP A 110 6.54 -0.66 -7.71
N PHE A 111 7.43 -1.56 -7.25
CA PHE A 111 7.92 -1.60 -5.87
C PHE A 111 8.82 -0.40 -5.50
N HIS A 112 9.40 0.27 -6.49
CA HIS A 112 10.19 1.50 -6.31
C HIS A 112 9.36 2.76 -6.54
N ARG A 113 8.34 2.67 -7.42
CA ARG A 113 7.46 3.79 -7.76
C ARG A 113 6.47 4.09 -6.64
N PHE A 114 5.73 3.07 -6.21
CA PHE A 114 4.65 3.22 -5.24
C PHE A 114 5.14 3.13 -3.79
N THR A 115 4.50 3.87 -2.90
CA THR A 115 4.71 3.79 -1.45
C THR A 115 3.89 2.68 -0.80
N TRP A 116 2.79 2.27 -1.43
CA TRP A 116 1.92 1.20 -0.97
C TRP A 116 1.56 0.26 -2.13
N ILE A 117 1.67 -1.05 -1.88
CA ILE A 117 1.13 -2.09 -2.75
C ILE A 117 0.12 -2.89 -1.93
N ILE A 118 -1.13 -2.89 -2.38
CA ILE A 118 -2.27 -3.45 -1.65
C ILE A 118 -2.83 -4.66 -2.39
N GLY A 119 -2.69 -5.85 -1.79
CA GLY A 119 -3.27 -7.10 -2.32
C GLY A 119 -4.74 -7.29 -1.91
N MET A 120 -5.50 -8.06 -2.69
CA MET A 120 -6.91 -8.34 -2.39
C MET A 120 -7.11 -9.61 -1.56
N ASP A 121 -6.23 -10.59 -1.72
CA ASP A 121 -6.31 -11.91 -1.06
C ASP A 121 -4.92 -12.48 -0.78
N ALA A 122 -4.85 -13.55 0.02
CA ALA A 122 -3.61 -14.22 0.39
C ALA A 122 -2.82 -14.77 -0.83
N SER A 123 -3.51 -15.18 -1.91
CA SER A 123 -2.84 -15.62 -3.14
C SER A 123 -2.15 -14.46 -3.85
N ASN A 124 -2.76 -13.28 -3.86
CA ASN A 124 -2.17 -12.06 -4.40
C ASN A 124 -0.93 -11.71 -3.58
N MET A 125 -1.03 -11.78 -2.24
CA MET A 125 0.10 -11.52 -1.34
C MET A 125 1.29 -12.46 -1.62
N ALA A 126 1.04 -13.75 -1.79
CA ALA A 126 2.09 -14.71 -2.16
C ALA A 126 2.75 -14.35 -3.50
N ASN A 127 1.96 -13.98 -4.51
CA ASN A 127 2.47 -13.60 -5.82
C ASN A 127 3.21 -12.25 -5.83
N ILE A 128 2.76 -11.29 -5.02
CA ILE A 128 3.45 -10.01 -4.81
C ILE A 128 4.80 -10.27 -4.16
N ALA A 129 4.85 -11.12 -3.13
CA ALA A 129 6.10 -11.48 -2.46
C ALA A 129 7.12 -12.14 -3.41
N LEU A 130 6.67 -13.00 -4.32
CA LEU A 130 7.53 -13.61 -5.35
C LEU A 130 8.11 -12.61 -6.36
N ARG A 131 7.46 -11.46 -6.56
CA ARG A 131 7.90 -10.40 -7.50
C ARG A 131 8.67 -9.28 -6.81
N ASN A 132 8.61 -9.19 -5.49
CA ASN A 132 9.25 -8.13 -4.73
C ASN A 132 10.78 -8.24 -4.82
N PRO A 133 11.49 -7.22 -5.33
CA PRO A 133 12.95 -7.27 -5.46
C PRO A 133 13.68 -7.19 -4.09
N GLY A 134 12.99 -6.79 -3.02
CA GLY A 134 13.53 -6.69 -1.67
C GLY A 134 14.22 -5.36 -1.33
N ASP A 135 14.47 -4.53 -2.33
CA ASP A 135 15.02 -3.16 -2.21
C ASP A 135 14.02 -2.06 -2.63
N GLY A 136 12.76 -2.45 -2.86
CA GLY A 136 11.65 -1.52 -3.08
C GLY A 136 11.28 -0.74 -1.82
N LYS A 137 10.70 0.45 -2.00
CA LYS A 137 10.22 1.30 -0.90
C LYS A 137 8.78 1.00 -0.50
N ALA A 138 8.06 0.21 -1.30
CA ALA A 138 6.63 -0.04 -1.11
C ALA A 138 6.35 -0.81 0.19
N ARG A 139 5.45 -0.28 1.02
CA ARG A 139 4.79 -1.03 2.09
C ARG A 139 3.74 -1.94 1.48
N ILE A 140 3.77 -3.22 1.84
CA ILE A 140 2.88 -4.24 1.28
C ILE A 140 1.89 -4.66 2.34
N ALA A 141 0.59 -4.63 2.02
CA ALA A 141 -0.49 -5.01 2.92
C ALA A 141 -1.67 -5.62 2.16
N MET A 142 -2.54 -6.37 2.84
CA MET A 142 -3.82 -6.78 2.26
C MET A 142 -4.87 -5.70 2.54
N LEU A 143 -5.79 -5.47 1.60
CA LEU A 143 -6.76 -4.38 1.71
C LEU A 143 -7.61 -4.46 2.98
N LEU A 144 -8.06 -5.67 3.32
CA LEU A 144 -8.95 -5.89 4.46
C LEU A 144 -8.22 -5.95 5.80
N ASP A 145 -6.89 -6.08 5.82
CA ASP A 145 -6.08 -5.92 7.04
C ASP A 145 -6.18 -4.49 7.60
N LEU A 146 -6.54 -3.53 6.75
CA LEU A 146 -6.71 -2.14 7.15
C LEU A 146 -8.07 -1.89 7.81
N VAL A 147 -9.03 -2.82 7.64
CA VAL A 147 -10.38 -2.69 8.16
C VAL A 147 -10.46 -3.36 9.54
N PRO A 148 -10.76 -2.62 10.62
CA PRO A 148 -10.81 -3.20 11.97
C PRO A 148 -11.74 -4.40 12.06
N GLY A 149 -11.23 -5.53 12.54
CA GLY A 149 -11.98 -6.78 12.70
C GLY A 149 -12.08 -7.64 11.44
N ARG A 150 -11.33 -7.31 10.38
CA ARG A 150 -11.23 -8.11 9.14
C ARG A 150 -9.80 -8.50 8.80
N GLU A 151 -8.91 -8.43 9.77
CA GLU A 151 -7.50 -8.80 9.60
C GLU A 151 -7.38 -10.26 9.15
N GLY A 152 -6.61 -10.49 8.09
CA GLY A 152 -6.43 -11.79 7.45
C GLY A 152 -7.59 -12.25 6.55
N ALA A 153 -8.65 -11.44 6.37
CA ALA A 153 -9.76 -11.80 5.49
C ALA A 153 -9.42 -11.56 4.02
N ASP A 154 -9.76 -12.53 3.17
CA ASP A 154 -9.67 -12.39 1.72
C ASP A 154 -10.85 -11.57 1.17
N LEU A 155 -10.56 -10.71 0.18
CA LEU A 155 -11.58 -10.13 -0.67
C LEU A 155 -11.93 -11.13 -1.78
N ALA A 156 -13.13 -11.70 -1.68
CA ALA A 156 -13.62 -12.76 -2.56
C ALA A 156 -13.57 -12.38 -4.05
N ASP A 157 -13.10 -13.30 -4.90
CA ASP A 157 -13.09 -13.07 -6.35
C ASP A 157 -14.50 -13.19 -6.94
N PRO A 158 -15.07 -12.11 -7.53
CA PRO A 158 -16.42 -12.15 -8.08
C PRO A 158 -16.49 -12.82 -9.47
N TRP A 159 -15.35 -13.21 -10.07
CA TRP A 159 -15.27 -13.64 -11.48
C TRP A 159 -16.29 -14.73 -11.87
N TYR A 160 -16.39 -15.79 -11.06
CA TYR A 160 -17.31 -16.91 -11.26
C TYR A 160 -18.73 -16.65 -10.72
N GLY A 161 -18.95 -15.49 -10.12
CA GLY A 161 -20.20 -15.08 -9.51
C GLY A 161 -21.11 -14.22 -10.41
N GLY A 162 -22.25 -13.85 -9.84
CA GLY A 162 -23.21 -12.94 -10.46
C GLY A 162 -22.99 -11.49 -10.06
N GLU A 163 -23.91 -10.60 -10.44
CA GLU A 163 -23.84 -9.17 -10.08
C GLU A 163 -23.76 -8.94 -8.57
N ASP A 164 -24.38 -9.81 -7.76
CA ASP A 164 -24.37 -9.74 -6.30
C ASP A 164 -22.94 -9.80 -5.75
N ASN A 165 -22.07 -10.63 -6.33
CA ASN A 165 -20.67 -10.73 -5.92
C ASN A 165 -19.89 -9.44 -6.24
N PHE A 166 -20.26 -8.71 -7.29
CA PHE A 166 -19.66 -7.41 -7.60
C PHE A 166 -20.12 -6.34 -6.62
N ARG A 167 -21.36 -6.40 -6.12
CA ARG A 167 -21.83 -5.52 -5.04
C ARG A 167 -21.10 -5.80 -3.73
N ASP A 168 -20.90 -7.06 -3.38
CA ASP A 168 -20.11 -7.45 -2.20
C ASP A 168 -18.66 -7.00 -2.35
N THR A 169 -18.07 -7.19 -3.54
CA THR A 169 -16.73 -6.66 -3.88
C THR A 169 -16.68 -5.15 -3.69
N TRP A 170 -17.69 -4.41 -4.15
CA TRP A 170 -17.74 -2.96 -4.00
C TRP A 170 -17.80 -2.53 -2.52
N ALA A 171 -18.61 -3.22 -1.71
CA ALA A 171 -18.70 -2.96 -0.28
C ALA A 171 -17.34 -3.16 0.41
N ASP A 172 -16.64 -4.25 0.08
CA ASP A 172 -15.32 -4.57 0.62
C ASP A 172 -14.26 -3.54 0.22
N VAL A 173 -14.17 -3.22 -1.07
CA VAL A 173 -13.16 -2.25 -1.53
C VAL A 173 -13.45 -0.84 -0.99
N THR A 174 -14.71 -0.47 -0.79
CA THR A 174 -15.08 0.83 -0.22
C THR A 174 -14.69 0.91 1.25
N ALA A 175 -14.92 -0.16 2.03
CA ALA A 175 -14.49 -0.22 3.42
C ALA A 175 -12.96 -0.16 3.55
N GLY A 176 -12.24 -0.92 2.73
CA GLY A 176 -10.77 -0.89 2.68
C GLY A 176 -10.22 0.46 2.24
N ALA A 177 -10.80 1.08 1.21
CA ALA A 177 -10.43 2.40 0.73
C ALA A 177 -10.59 3.47 1.82
N ALA A 178 -11.72 3.48 2.53
CA ALA A 178 -11.96 4.42 3.62
C ALA A 178 -10.95 4.24 4.77
N ALA A 179 -10.62 2.99 5.10
CA ALA A 179 -9.61 2.69 6.12
C ALA A 179 -8.21 3.16 5.69
N LEU A 180 -7.83 2.95 4.43
CA LEU A 180 -6.55 3.39 3.89
C LEU A 180 -6.46 4.92 3.84
N VAL A 181 -7.52 5.62 3.43
CA VAL A 181 -7.55 7.10 3.43
C VAL A 181 -7.37 7.64 4.85
N ARG A 182 -8.02 7.05 5.86
CA ARG A 182 -7.80 7.43 7.27
C ARG A 182 -6.35 7.22 7.67
N LEU A 183 -5.77 6.06 7.36
CA LEU A 183 -4.37 5.75 7.67
C LEU A 183 -3.40 6.74 7.03
N LEU A 184 -3.67 7.19 5.80
CA LEU A 184 -2.82 8.12 5.05
C LEU A 184 -3.07 9.60 5.40
N GLY A 185 -4.22 9.92 5.98
CA GLY A 185 -4.59 11.27 6.39
C GLY A 185 -4.27 11.61 7.85
N GLU A 186 -3.84 10.63 8.65
CA GLU A 186 -3.34 10.86 10.00
C GLU A 186 -1.92 11.47 9.93
N PRO A 187 -1.68 12.63 10.57
CA PRO A 187 -0.40 13.36 10.52
C PRO A 187 0.73 12.75 11.34
#